data_AF-A0A7M6DNX6-F1
#
_entry.id   AF-A0A7M6DNX6-F1
#
_cell.length_a   1.000
_cell.length_b   1.000
_cell.length_c   1.000
_cell.angle_alpha   90.00
_cell.angle_beta   90.00
_cell.angle_gamma   90.00
#
_symmetry.space_group_name_H-M   'P 1'
#
loop_
_entity.id
_entity.type
_entity.pdbx_description
1 polymer ?
#
loop_
_entity_poly.entity_id
_entity_poly.type
_entity_poly.pdbx_seq_one_letter_code
_entity_poly.pdbx_strand_id
1 'polypeptide(L)'
;MVRPPPGYSLVGADVDSQELWIASVLGDAQFAQIHGCTALSWMTLQGKKSERTDLHSKTADTIGMSRDQAKIFNYGRVYGAGESFAVRLLMQFNHNLTQREAENTAAKLYESTKGIKRYRLNGRGKTLAEELEIMLDFNDLISYVSLKRLLQEHGLSWSKRAQLVDPQHVWFDGSESDMFNKLESIALSEQPRTPVLNCLITKALFPKHVENHYKTSRVNWVVQSSAVDYLHLMLTSMAWLIKEYNIDARFCVSIHDEVRYIVKDEDKYRLALALQITNLLTRSMFAYKLNLNDLPQSVAFFSSVDIDKVLRKEVDLDCVTPSNPLGLQEGHGIGKGESLDIYQLLERTRGGKFD
;
A
#
# COMPACT_ATOMS: atom_id res chain seq x y z
N MET A 1 -30.71 2.85 7.38
CA MET A 1 -29.92 3.85 8.14
C MET A 1 -29.41 3.19 9.40
N VAL A 2 -28.11 3.23 9.67
CA VAL A 2 -27.48 2.62 10.86
C VAL A 2 -27.15 3.75 11.85
N ARG A 3 -27.60 3.61 13.11
CA ARG A 3 -27.40 4.61 14.18
C ARG A 3 -26.96 3.91 15.47
N PRO A 4 -26.14 4.57 16.32
CA PRO A 4 -25.88 4.11 17.67
C PRO A 4 -27.12 4.32 18.56
N PRO A 5 -27.20 3.64 19.72
CA PRO A 5 -28.26 3.87 20.71
C PRO A 5 -28.29 5.32 21.23
N PRO A 6 -29.42 5.79 21.79
CA PRO A 6 -29.48 7.09 22.46
C PRO A 6 -28.41 7.23 23.55
N GLY A 7 -27.72 8.37 23.60
CA GLY A 7 -26.59 8.62 24.51
C GLY A 7 -25.23 8.09 24.01
N TYR A 8 -25.19 7.50 22.81
CA TYR A 8 -23.97 7.02 22.17
C TYR A 8 -23.74 7.72 20.82
N SER A 9 -22.48 7.73 20.39
CA SER A 9 -22.00 8.23 19.11
C SER A 9 -21.18 7.15 18.39
N LEU A 10 -21.08 7.27 17.06
CA LEU A 10 -20.14 6.52 16.25
C LEU A 10 -18.85 7.34 16.13
N VAL A 11 -17.72 6.70 16.39
CA VAL A 11 -16.39 7.31 16.21
C VAL A 11 -15.57 6.40 15.32
N GLY A 12 -14.89 6.96 14.32
CA GLY A 12 -13.97 6.18 13.50
C GLY A 12 -13.19 7.00 12.51
N ALA A 13 -12.28 6.34 11.82
CA ALA A 13 -11.41 6.98 10.86
C ALA A 13 -11.11 6.02 9.71
N ASP A 14 -10.78 6.61 8.58
CA ASP A 14 -10.32 5.95 7.37
C ASP A 14 -8.79 6.08 7.28
N VAL A 15 -8.06 4.98 7.07
CA VAL A 15 -6.60 5.03 6.96
C VAL A 15 -6.20 5.45 5.55
N ASP A 16 -5.88 6.73 5.38
CA ASP A 16 -5.48 7.27 4.07
C ASP A 16 -4.35 6.46 3.41
N SER A 17 -4.65 5.97 2.21
CA SER A 17 -3.71 5.27 1.33
C SER A 17 -2.94 4.14 2.02
N GLN A 18 -3.60 3.39 2.91
CA GLN A 18 -2.99 2.36 3.76
C GLN A 18 -2.09 1.39 2.98
N GLU A 19 -2.64 0.73 1.95
CA GLU A 19 -1.92 -0.28 1.17
C GLU A 19 -0.76 0.34 0.37
N LEU A 20 -0.94 1.57 -0.12
CA LEU A 20 0.11 2.30 -0.83
C LEU A 20 1.27 2.68 0.09
N TRP A 21 0.97 3.13 1.31
CA TRP A 21 1.98 3.40 2.32
C TRP A 21 2.73 2.14 2.73
N ILE A 22 2.03 1.01 2.93
CA ILE A 22 2.66 -0.30 3.20
C ILE A 22 3.59 -0.72 2.05
N ALA A 23 3.16 -0.55 0.80
CA ALA A 23 3.99 -0.87 -0.35
C ALA A 23 5.23 0.04 -0.42
N SER A 24 5.09 1.34 -0.13
CA SER A 24 6.19 2.29 -0.21
C SER A 24 7.25 2.07 0.88
N VAL A 25 6.82 1.83 2.12
CA VAL A 25 7.72 1.54 3.26
C VAL A 25 8.48 0.23 3.08
N LEU A 26 7.89 -0.76 2.40
CA LEU A 26 8.58 -1.99 2.00
C LEU A 26 9.70 -1.72 0.99
N GLY A 27 9.49 -0.80 0.05
CA GLY A 27 10.54 -0.35 -0.87
C GLY A 27 11.67 0.37 -0.14
N ASP A 28 11.33 1.31 0.74
CA ASP A 28 12.32 2.05 1.53
C ASP A 28 13.20 1.13 2.39
N ALA A 29 12.58 0.16 3.06
CA ALA A 29 13.26 -0.82 3.88
C ALA A 29 14.21 -1.74 3.08
N GLN A 30 13.91 -1.94 1.79
CA GLN A 30 14.75 -2.72 0.88
C GLN A 30 15.91 -1.89 0.31
N PHE A 31 15.69 -0.60 0.05
CA PHE A 31 16.66 0.26 -0.61
C PHE A 31 17.73 0.79 0.35
N ALA A 32 17.34 1.61 1.34
CA ALA A 32 18.28 2.30 2.22
C ALA A 32 17.86 2.34 3.70
N GLN A 33 16.73 1.72 4.05
CA GLN A 33 16.19 1.72 5.43
C GLN A 33 15.98 3.14 5.98
N ILE A 34 15.53 4.05 5.11
CA ILE A 34 15.19 5.44 5.47
C ILE A 34 13.85 5.78 4.81
N HIS A 35 12.94 6.41 5.54
CA HIS A 35 11.67 6.85 4.96
C HIS A 35 11.88 7.85 3.81
N GLY A 36 11.15 7.63 2.70
CA GLY A 36 11.18 8.52 1.54
C GLY A 36 12.40 8.35 0.64
N CYS A 37 13.25 7.34 0.86
CA CYS A 37 14.44 7.12 0.05
C CYS A 37 14.11 6.56 -1.35
N THR A 38 12.94 5.96 -1.54
CA THR A 38 12.44 5.53 -2.86
C THR A 38 11.51 6.57 -3.47
N ALA A 39 11.44 6.63 -4.81
CA ALA A 39 10.56 7.56 -5.52
C ALA A 39 9.08 7.36 -5.16
N LEU A 40 8.62 6.12 -5.01
CA LEU A 40 7.26 5.80 -4.56
C LEU A 40 6.97 6.39 -3.16
N SER A 41 7.89 6.18 -2.22
CA SER A 41 7.73 6.69 -0.86
C SER A 41 7.79 8.21 -0.80
N TRP A 42 8.70 8.83 -1.54
CA TRP A 42 8.75 10.27 -1.68
C TRP A 42 7.43 10.86 -2.19
N MET A 43 6.87 10.28 -3.27
CA MET A 43 5.56 10.68 -3.80
C MET A 43 4.41 10.44 -2.80
N THR A 44 4.52 9.44 -1.94
CA THR A 44 3.50 9.13 -0.92
C THR A 44 3.58 10.08 0.28
N LEU A 45 4.80 10.47 0.70
CA LEU A 45 5.03 11.31 1.87
C LEU A 45 4.92 12.81 1.60
N GLN A 46 5.35 13.26 0.42
CA GLN A 46 5.46 14.68 0.06
C GLN A 46 4.67 15.06 -1.19
N GLY A 47 4.14 14.09 -1.93
CA GLY A 47 3.38 14.36 -3.15
C GLY A 47 2.06 15.06 -2.84
N LYS A 48 1.77 16.14 -3.57
CA LYS A 48 0.54 16.90 -3.43
C LYS A 48 -0.29 16.82 -4.71
N LYS A 49 -1.60 16.61 -4.52
CA LYS A 49 -2.58 16.64 -5.62
C LYS A 49 -2.63 18.00 -6.33
N SER A 50 -2.55 19.09 -5.57
CA SER A 50 -2.58 20.46 -6.09
C SER A 50 -1.39 20.78 -7.00
N GLU A 51 -0.22 20.24 -6.67
CA GLU A 51 1.03 20.46 -7.41
C GLU A 51 1.27 19.37 -8.48
N ARG A 52 0.34 18.41 -8.62
CA ARG A 52 0.48 17.23 -9.49
C ARG A 52 1.75 16.41 -9.24
N THR A 53 2.25 16.43 -8.00
CA THR A 53 3.46 15.71 -7.58
C THR A 53 3.16 14.37 -6.94
N ASP A 54 1.88 14.07 -6.67
CA ASP A 54 1.45 12.75 -6.18
C ASP A 54 1.53 11.66 -7.27
N LEU A 55 1.64 10.41 -6.83
CA LEU A 55 1.78 9.23 -7.70
C LEU A 55 0.73 9.19 -8.81
N HIS A 56 -0.55 9.44 -8.49
CA HIS A 56 -1.62 9.34 -9.47
C HIS A 56 -1.55 10.45 -10.51
N SER A 57 -1.19 11.67 -10.10
CA SER A 57 -1.00 12.78 -11.04
C SER A 57 0.18 12.55 -11.97
N LYS A 58 1.31 12.02 -11.46
CA LYS A 58 2.47 11.68 -12.29
C LYS A 58 2.16 10.59 -13.32
N THR A 59 1.43 9.55 -12.92
CA THR A 59 0.96 8.50 -13.83
C THR A 59 -0.01 9.07 -14.87
N ALA A 60 -0.94 9.93 -14.45
CA ALA A 60 -1.88 10.60 -15.34
C ALA A 60 -1.16 11.45 -16.41
N ASP A 61 -0.14 12.23 -16.02
CA ASP A 61 0.67 13.05 -16.93
C ASP A 61 1.49 12.20 -17.91
N THR A 62 2.06 11.09 -17.42
CA THR A 62 2.90 10.20 -18.24
C THR A 62 2.10 9.52 -19.35
N ILE A 63 0.84 9.16 -19.07
CA ILE A 63 0.02 8.37 -19.98
C ILE A 63 -1.01 9.23 -20.74
N GLY A 64 -1.26 10.46 -20.29
CA GLY A 64 -2.30 11.33 -20.85
C GLY A 64 -3.72 10.87 -20.49
N MET A 65 -3.95 10.52 -19.22
CA MET A 65 -5.27 10.11 -18.71
C MET A 65 -5.73 10.98 -17.54
N SER A 66 -6.97 10.80 -17.08
CA SER A 66 -7.45 11.49 -15.87
C SER A 66 -6.80 10.91 -14.60
N ARG A 67 -6.72 11.71 -13.53
CA ARG A 67 -6.17 11.26 -12.25
C ARG A 67 -6.96 10.08 -11.66
N ASP A 68 -8.28 10.06 -11.84
CA ASP A 68 -9.13 8.98 -11.33
C ASP A 68 -8.92 7.68 -12.11
N GLN A 69 -8.71 7.78 -13.43
CA GLN A 69 -8.28 6.65 -14.26
C GLN A 69 -6.90 6.14 -13.81
N ALA A 70 -5.95 7.06 -13.57
CA ALA A 70 -4.62 6.72 -13.07
C ALA A 70 -4.64 6.09 -11.67
N LYS A 71 -5.62 6.44 -10.83
CA LYS A 71 -5.85 5.79 -9.54
C LYS A 71 -6.20 4.31 -9.73
N ILE A 72 -7.22 4.00 -10.53
CA ILE A 72 -7.61 2.61 -10.85
C ILE A 72 -6.42 1.85 -11.45
N PHE A 73 -5.70 2.50 -12.36
CA PHE A 73 -4.55 1.93 -13.03
C PHE A 73 -3.40 1.58 -12.08
N ASN A 74 -3.00 2.52 -11.21
CA ASN A 74 -1.91 2.31 -10.26
C ASN A 74 -2.23 1.22 -9.25
N TYR A 75 -3.45 1.18 -8.73
CA TYR A 75 -3.87 0.10 -7.84
C TYR A 75 -3.76 -1.26 -8.54
N GLY A 76 -4.31 -1.41 -9.75
CA GLY A 76 -4.15 -2.65 -10.52
C GLY A 76 -2.69 -3.07 -10.67
N ARG A 77 -1.80 -2.11 -10.97
CA ARG A 77 -0.37 -2.36 -11.17
C ARG A 77 0.37 -2.76 -9.90
N VAL A 78 0.15 -2.06 -8.79
CA VAL A 78 0.77 -2.37 -7.48
C VAL A 78 0.36 -3.77 -7.00
N TYR A 79 -0.88 -4.19 -7.28
CA TYR A 79 -1.37 -5.55 -6.98
C TYR A 79 -0.93 -6.61 -8.00
N GLY A 80 0.07 -6.31 -8.83
CA GLY A 80 0.72 -7.29 -9.70
C GLY A 80 -0.04 -7.63 -10.98
N ALA A 81 -1.01 -6.79 -11.39
CA ALA A 81 -1.53 -6.88 -12.74
C ALA A 81 -0.38 -6.72 -13.75
N GLY A 82 -0.41 -7.51 -14.82
CA GLY A 82 0.63 -7.48 -15.86
C GLY A 82 0.34 -6.44 -16.94
N GLU A 83 1.29 -6.29 -17.86
CA GLU A 83 1.17 -5.39 -19.02
C GLU A 83 -0.11 -5.64 -19.83
N SER A 84 -0.54 -6.90 -19.99
CA SER A 84 -1.79 -7.22 -20.70
C SER A 84 -3.05 -6.64 -20.05
N PHE A 85 -3.07 -6.53 -18.72
CA PHE A 85 -4.16 -5.85 -18.01
C PHE A 85 -4.09 -4.34 -18.25
N ALA A 86 -2.89 -3.76 -18.18
CA ALA A 86 -2.69 -2.34 -18.46
C ALA A 86 -3.14 -1.97 -19.88
N VAL A 87 -2.77 -2.75 -20.90
CA VAL A 87 -3.20 -2.53 -22.29
C VAL A 87 -4.73 -2.50 -22.41
N ARG A 88 -5.42 -3.49 -21.81
CA ARG A 88 -6.88 -3.52 -21.81
C ARG A 88 -7.48 -2.30 -21.14
N LEU A 89 -6.92 -1.88 -20.00
CA LEU A 89 -7.41 -0.73 -19.25
C LEU A 89 -7.18 0.59 -20.00
N LEU A 90 -6.04 0.74 -20.68
CA LEU A 90 -5.75 1.89 -21.53
C LEU A 90 -6.75 2.03 -22.68
N MET A 91 -7.06 0.93 -23.35
CA MET A 91 -8.04 0.92 -24.46
C MET A 91 -9.48 1.15 -23.98
N GLN A 92 -9.81 0.75 -22.74
CA GLN A 92 -11.10 1.06 -22.13
C GLN A 92 -11.24 2.56 -21.82
N PHE A 93 -10.17 3.21 -21.37
CA PHE A 93 -10.18 4.63 -21.03
C PHE A 93 -10.01 5.56 -22.23
N ASN A 94 -9.39 5.08 -23.32
CA ASN A 94 -9.22 5.83 -24.55
C ASN A 94 -9.48 4.94 -25.77
N HIS A 95 -10.69 5.06 -26.33
CA HIS A 95 -11.14 4.29 -27.48
C HIS A 95 -10.42 4.61 -28.79
N ASN A 96 -9.63 5.70 -28.84
CA ASN A 96 -8.85 6.08 -30.01
C ASN A 96 -7.45 5.45 -30.03
N LEU A 97 -7.01 4.82 -28.93
CA LEU A 97 -5.72 4.12 -28.90
C LEU A 97 -5.79 2.82 -29.69
N THR A 98 -4.85 2.64 -30.61
CA THR A 98 -4.64 1.34 -31.23
C THR A 98 -4.03 0.36 -30.23
N GLN A 99 -4.24 -0.95 -30.45
CA GLN A 99 -3.62 -2.01 -29.66
C GLN A 99 -2.09 -1.81 -29.51
N ARG A 100 -1.42 -1.46 -30.61
CA ARG A 100 0.04 -1.27 -30.64
C ARG A 100 0.49 -0.04 -29.85
N GLU A 101 -0.26 1.06 -29.89
CA GLU A 101 0.04 2.25 -29.08
C GLU A 101 -0.17 1.97 -27.59
N ALA A 102 -1.23 1.24 -27.25
CA ALA A 102 -1.51 0.84 -25.88
C ALA A 102 -0.42 -0.11 -25.34
N GLU A 103 0.06 -1.06 -26.14
CA GLU A 103 1.20 -1.94 -25.81
C GLU A 103 2.48 -1.15 -25.58
N ASN A 104 2.84 -0.23 -26.48
CA ASN A 104 4.03 0.60 -26.34
C ASN A 104 3.96 1.50 -25.09
N THR A 105 2.78 2.06 -24.81
CA THR A 105 2.56 2.93 -23.65
C THR A 105 2.64 2.13 -22.35
N ALA A 106 2.03 0.94 -22.31
CA ALA A 106 2.14 0.04 -21.17
C ALA A 106 3.60 -0.38 -20.93
N ALA A 107 4.32 -0.82 -21.97
CA ALA A 107 5.72 -1.21 -21.85
C ALA A 107 6.60 -0.09 -21.27
N LYS A 108 6.53 1.12 -21.82
CA LYS A 108 7.27 2.29 -21.32
C LYS A 108 6.97 2.60 -19.86
N LEU A 109 5.71 2.45 -19.45
CA LEU A 109 5.29 2.70 -18.08
C LEU A 109 5.80 1.63 -17.12
N TYR A 110 5.71 0.34 -17.48
CA TYR A 110 6.25 -0.73 -16.64
C TYR A 110 7.77 -0.63 -16.53
N GLU A 111 8.45 -0.25 -17.61
CA GLU A 111 9.88 0.01 -17.62
C GLU A 111 10.25 1.16 -16.68
N SER A 112 9.58 2.32 -16.76
CA SER A 112 9.90 3.47 -15.88
C SER A 112 9.48 3.28 -14.42
N THR A 113 8.50 2.41 -14.16
CA THR A 113 7.98 2.18 -12.80
C THR A 113 8.50 0.89 -12.19
N LYS A 114 8.10 -0.26 -12.69
CA LYS A 114 8.54 -1.56 -12.19
C LYS A 114 10.03 -1.77 -12.45
N GLY A 115 10.54 -1.28 -13.58
CA GLY A 115 11.93 -1.43 -13.98
C GLY A 115 12.14 -2.59 -14.96
N ILE A 116 13.40 -2.84 -15.25
CA ILE A 116 13.86 -3.89 -16.16
C ILE A 116 14.39 -5.08 -15.34
N LYS A 117 14.17 -6.30 -15.82
CA LYS A 117 14.73 -7.50 -15.19
C LYS A 117 16.24 -7.56 -15.38
N ARG A 118 16.96 -7.69 -14.26
CA ARG A 118 18.38 -8.02 -14.19
C ARG A 118 18.57 -9.35 -13.47
N TYR A 119 19.68 -10.01 -13.73
CA TYR A 119 20.02 -11.29 -13.13
C TYR A 119 21.33 -11.14 -12.35
N ARG A 120 21.39 -11.69 -11.14
CA ARG A 120 22.62 -11.69 -10.37
C ARG A 120 23.48 -12.89 -10.75
N LEU A 121 24.72 -12.64 -11.16
CA LEU A 121 25.66 -13.72 -11.49
C LEU A 121 26.15 -14.43 -10.22
N ASN A 122 26.16 -15.75 -10.26
CA ASN A 122 26.82 -16.57 -9.25
C ASN A 122 28.34 -16.63 -9.53
N GLY A 123 29.12 -17.27 -8.66
CA GLY A 123 30.58 -17.32 -8.79
C GLY A 123 31.07 -17.78 -10.18
N ARG A 124 30.44 -18.82 -10.75
CA ARG A 124 30.76 -19.29 -12.11
C ARG A 124 30.38 -18.27 -13.17
N GLY A 125 29.19 -17.68 -13.07
CA GLY A 125 28.72 -16.66 -14.00
C GLY A 125 29.64 -15.44 -14.05
N LYS A 126 30.20 -15.03 -12.91
CA LYS A 126 31.16 -13.91 -12.83
C LYS A 126 32.45 -14.20 -13.58
N THR A 127 33.07 -15.35 -13.34
CA THR A 127 34.30 -15.76 -14.03
C THR A 127 34.12 -15.75 -15.55
N LEU A 128 33.02 -16.33 -16.04
CA LEU A 128 32.76 -16.35 -17.49
C LEU A 128 32.44 -14.96 -18.06
N ALA A 129 31.86 -14.06 -17.25
CA ALA A 129 31.59 -12.69 -17.67
C ALA A 129 32.89 -11.87 -17.76
N GLU A 130 33.83 -12.09 -16.84
CA GLU A 130 35.19 -11.51 -16.87
C GLU A 130 35.97 -11.96 -18.11
N GLU A 131 35.92 -13.26 -18.45
CA GLU A 131 36.56 -13.81 -19.66
C GLU A 131 36.09 -13.15 -20.97
N LEU A 132 34.84 -12.68 -20.99
CA LEU A 132 34.23 -12.02 -22.15
C LEU A 132 34.19 -10.49 -22.04
N GLU A 133 34.86 -9.93 -21.03
CA GLU A 133 34.89 -8.49 -20.73
C GLU A 133 33.49 -7.86 -20.67
N ILE A 134 32.51 -8.61 -20.15
CA ILE A 134 31.14 -8.13 -20.00
C ILE A 134 31.08 -7.20 -18.79
N MET A 135 30.79 -5.93 -19.05
CA MET A 135 30.57 -4.95 -17.99
C MET A 135 29.33 -5.32 -17.16
N LEU A 136 29.50 -5.43 -15.85
CA LEU A 136 28.43 -5.70 -14.88
C LEU A 136 27.93 -4.40 -14.27
N ASP A 137 26.64 -4.36 -13.94
CA ASP A 137 26.06 -3.27 -13.16
C ASP A 137 26.36 -3.46 -11.66
N PHE A 138 25.89 -2.53 -10.83
CA PHE A 138 25.99 -2.61 -9.37
C PHE A 138 25.48 -3.95 -8.83
N ASN A 139 26.17 -4.53 -7.84
CA ASN A 139 25.86 -5.84 -7.24
C ASN A 139 25.87 -7.04 -8.22
N ASP A 140 26.81 -7.06 -9.17
CA ASP A 140 27.03 -8.18 -10.11
C ASP A 140 25.81 -8.51 -10.98
N LEU A 141 25.03 -7.47 -11.30
CA LEU A 141 23.83 -7.60 -12.11
C LEU A 141 24.18 -7.57 -13.59
N ILE A 142 23.52 -8.46 -14.34
CA ILE A 142 23.67 -8.56 -15.79
C ILE A 142 22.32 -8.39 -16.49
N SER A 143 22.35 -7.71 -17.65
CA SER A 143 21.18 -7.54 -18.51
C SER A 143 20.74 -8.87 -19.13
N TYR A 144 19.48 -8.97 -19.54
CA TYR A 144 19.00 -10.12 -20.32
C TYR A 144 19.83 -10.37 -21.59
N VAL A 145 20.17 -9.30 -22.32
CA VAL A 145 20.92 -9.38 -23.59
C VAL A 145 22.34 -9.89 -23.33
N SER A 146 23.02 -9.33 -22.33
CA SER A 146 24.38 -9.71 -21.96
C SER A 146 24.44 -11.14 -21.42
N LEU A 147 23.46 -11.55 -20.59
CA LEU A 147 23.36 -12.93 -20.11
C LEU A 147 23.09 -13.92 -21.25
N LYS A 148 22.26 -13.54 -22.22
CA LYS A 148 21.99 -14.38 -23.38
C LYS A 148 23.26 -14.57 -24.23
N ARG A 149 24.05 -13.50 -24.42
CA ARG A 149 25.37 -13.58 -25.07
C ARG A 149 26.31 -14.50 -24.29
N LEU A 150 26.43 -14.29 -22.98
CA LEU A 150 27.27 -15.12 -22.10
C LEU A 150 26.94 -16.61 -22.21
N LEU A 151 25.66 -16.96 -22.22
CA LEU A 151 25.19 -18.34 -22.39
C LEU A 151 25.53 -18.90 -23.77
N GLN A 152 25.30 -18.11 -24.84
CA GLN A 152 25.56 -18.52 -26.21
C GLN A 152 27.05 -18.82 -26.48
N GLU A 153 27.95 -17.93 -26.03
CA GLU A 153 29.40 -18.10 -26.19
C GLU A 153 29.92 -19.36 -25.47
N HIS A 154 29.24 -19.78 -24.39
CA HIS A 154 29.59 -20.97 -23.62
C HIS A 154 28.75 -22.21 -23.97
N GLY A 155 28.02 -22.19 -25.10
CA GLY A 155 27.24 -23.33 -25.57
C GLY A 155 26.07 -23.73 -24.65
N LEU A 156 25.58 -22.81 -23.83
CA LEU A 156 24.49 -23.02 -22.88
C LEU A 156 23.16 -22.48 -23.43
N SER A 157 22.09 -23.26 -23.25
CA SER A 157 20.72 -22.82 -23.53
C SER A 157 20.17 -21.95 -22.39
N TRP A 158 19.16 -21.13 -22.68
CA TRP A 158 18.47 -20.31 -21.67
C TRP A 158 17.88 -21.10 -20.49
N SER A 159 17.47 -22.36 -20.74
CA SER A 159 17.00 -23.27 -19.69
C SER A 159 18.07 -23.61 -18.67
N LYS A 160 19.36 -23.53 -19.03
CA LYS A 160 20.51 -23.78 -18.15
C LYS A 160 21.03 -22.53 -17.44
N ARG A 161 20.36 -21.38 -17.55
CA ARG A 161 20.81 -20.11 -16.93
C ARG A 161 21.05 -20.21 -15.43
N ALA A 162 20.30 -21.06 -14.71
CA ALA A 162 20.47 -21.28 -13.27
C ALA A 162 21.87 -21.80 -12.90
N GLN A 163 22.67 -22.25 -13.87
CA GLN A 163 24.08 -22.58 -13.65
C GLN A 163 24.97 -21.34 -13.47
N LEU A 164 24.55 -20.18 -13.98
CA LEU A 164 25.33 -18.93 -14.00
C LEU A 164 24.72 -17.81 -13.17
N VAL A 165 23.42 -17.86 -12.89
CA VAL A 165 22.71 -16.80 -12.15
C VAL A 165 21.92 -17.37 -10.99
N ASP A 166 21.63 -16.51 -10.02
CA ASP A 166 20.71 -16.82 -8.94
C ASP A 166 19.31 -17.18 -9.48
N PRO A 167 18.52 -17.99 -8.74
CA PRO A 167 17.21 -18.45 -9.22
C PRO A 167 16.22 -17.32 -9.52
N GLN A 168 16.34 -16.20 -8.82
CA GLN A 168 15.44 -15.06 -8.92
C GLN A 168 16.10 -13.91 -9.66
N HIS A 169 15.33 -13.27 -10.55
CA HIS A 169 15.72 -11.99 -11.12
C HIS A 169 15.39 -10.87 -10.14
N VAL A 170 16.00 -9.71 -10.37
CA VAL A 170 15.65 -8.47 -9.68
C VAL A 170 15.13 -7.46 -10.69
N TRP A 171 14.22 -6.61 -10.26
CA TRP A 171 13.81 -5.42 -10.97
C TRP A 171 14.81 -4.30 -10.70
N PHE A 172 15.17 -3.54 -11.73
CA PHE A 172 16.19 -2.49 -11.64
C PHE A 172 15.79 -1.28 -12.49
N ASP A 173 16.21 -0.09 -12.07
CA ASP A 173 16.05 1.19 -12.78
C ASP A 173 14.58 1.66 -12.98
N GLY A 174 13.67 1.18 -12.15
CA GLY A 174 12.29 1.67 -12.08
C GLY A 174 12.01 2.38 -10.75
N SER A 175 11.06 3.33 -10.76
CA SER A 175 10.67 4.10 -9.57
C SER A 175 10.13 3.24 -8.40
N GLU A 176 9.73 2.01 -8.68
CA GLU A 176 9.10 1.05 -7.76
C GLU A 176 9.84 -0.29 -7.70
N SER A 177 11.02 -0.40 -8.33
CA SER A 177 11.77 -1.64 -8.42
C SER A 177 12.04 -2.26 -7.05
N ASP A 178 12.46 -1.47 -6.05
CA ASP A 178 12.74 -1.96 -4.70
C ASP A 178 11.50 -2.50 -3.99
N MET A 179 10.35 -1.86 -4.16
CA MET A 179 9.07 -2.33 -3.64
C MET A 179 8.71 -3.69 -4.26
N PHE A 180 8.79 -3.84 -5.58
CA PHE A 180 8.51 -5.12 -6.24
C PHE A 180 9.53 -6.20 -5.85
N ASN A 181 10.81 -5.85 -5.74
CA ASN A 181 11.84 -6.78 -5.27
C ASN A 181 11.53 -7.28 -3.86
N LYS A 182 11.12 -6.38 -2.96
CA LYS A 182 10.74 -6.76 -1.60
C LYS A 182 9.50 -7.65 -1.57
N LEU A 183 8.44 -7.26 -2.26
CA LEU A 183 7.20 -8.05 -2.33
C LEU A 183 7.45 -9.44 -2.92
N GLU A 184 8.19 -9.52 -4.03
CA GLU A 184 8.53 -10.80 -4.66
C GLU A 184 9.43 -11.66 -3.76
N SER A 185 10.39 -11.08 -3.02
CA SER A 185 11.22 -11.83 -2.07
C SER A 185 10.40 -12.49 -0.95
N ILE A 186 9.41 -11.78 -0.41
CA ILE A 186 8.51 -12.30 0.61
C ILE A 186 7.60 -13.37 0.00
N ALA A 187 6.96 -13.03 -1.12
CA ALA A 187 6.00 -13.90 -1.78
C ALA A 187 6.64 -15.22 -2.22
N LEU A 188 7.90 -15.21 -2.67
CA LEU A 188 8.65 -16.37 -3.18
C LEU A 188 9.47 -17.12 -2.12
N SER A 189 9.51 -16.65 -0.87
CA SER A 189 10.17 -17.37 0.23
C SER A 189 9.51 -18.74 0.48
N GLU A 190 10.25 -19.68 1.10
CA GLU A 190 9.75 -21.05 1.32
C GLU A 190 8.45 -21.10 2.14
N GLN A 191 8.32 -20.18 3.10
CA GLN A 191 7.14 -20.01 3.94
C GLN A 191 6.77 -18.51 3.95
N PRO A 192 6.02 -18.03 2.94
CA PRO A 192 5.67 -16.61 2.83
C PRO A 192 4.89 -16.12 4.04
N ARG A 193 5.41 -15.04 4.64
CA ARG A 193 4.86 -14.41 5.86
C ARG A 193 4.72 -12.92 5.67
N THR A 194 3.70 -12.33 6.29
CA THR A 194 3.62 -10.87 6.37
C THR A 194 4.80 -10.31 7.16
N PRO A 195 5.32 -9.12 6.79
CA PRO A 195 6.55 -8.59 7.35
C PRO A 195 6.41 -8.10 8.81
N VAL A 196 5.18 -7.81 9.28
CA VAL A 196 4.96 -7.18 10.59
C VAL A 196 4.59 -8.21 11.66
N LEU A 197 3.50 -8.95 11.45
CA LEU A 197 3.03 -9.96 12.41
C LEU A 197 3.43 -11.39 12.06
N ASN A 198 4.15 -11.61 10.96
CA ASN A 198 4.59 -12.94 10.50
C ASN A 198 3.44 -13.92 10.21
N CYS A 199 2.27 -13.38 9.84
CA CYS A 199 1.10 -14.14 9.42
C CYS A 199 1.42 -14.93 8.16
N LEU A 200 1.18 -16.24 8.20
CA LEU A 200 1.54 -17.18 7.15
C LEU A 200 0.47 -17.22 6.07
N ILE A 201 0.86 -17.22 4.79
CA ILE A 201 -0.07 -17.53 3.70
C ILE A 201 -0.63 -18.96 3.87
N THR A 202 -1.79 -19.26 3.29
CA THR A 202 -2.28 -20.65 3.23
C THR A 202 -1.20 -21.60 2.70
N LYS A 203 -0.98 -22.72 3.39
CA LYS A 203 0.07 -23.71 3.05
C LYS A 203 -0.06 -24.25 1.62
N ALA A 204 -1.26 -24.25 1.07
CA ALA A 204 -1.53 -24.64 -0.31
C ALA A 204 -0.83 -23.75 -1.34
N LEU A 205 -0.52 -22.49 -1.01
CA LEU A 205 0.14 -21.53 -1.88
C LEU A 205 1.65 -21.43 -1.66
N PHE A 206 2.26 -22.35 -0.89
CA PHE A 206 3.71 -22.37 -0.74
C PHE A 206 4.41 -22.67 -2.07
N PRO A 207 5.56 -22.02 -2.36
CA PRO A 207 6.26 -22.23 -3.63
C PRO A 207 6.62 -23.69 -3.90
N LYS A 208 6.86 -24.50 -2.87
CA LYS A 208 7.13 -25.94 -3.03
C LYS A 208 5.97 -26.74 -3.64
N HIS A 209 4.73 -26.24 -3.54
CA HIS A 209 3.52 -26.91 -4.04
C HIS A 209 3.04 -26.34 -5.37
N VAL A 210 3.20 -25.02 -5.56
CA VAL A 210 2.67 -24.32 -6.75
C VAL A 210 3.74 -23.84 -7.71
N GLU A 211 5.02 -23.99 -7.35
CA GLU A 211 6.16 -23.48 -8.11
C GLU A 211 5.98 -21.99 -8.46
N ASN A 212 5.85 -21.69 -9.75
CA ASN A 212 5.62 -20.35 -10.30
C ASN A 212 4.14 -20.01 -10.56
N HIS A 213 3.22 -20.96 -10.34
CA HIS A 213 1.79 -20.69 -10.44
C HIS A 213 1.34 -19.72 -9.32
N TYR A 214 0.33 -18.92 -9.63
CA TYR A 214 -0.27 -17.93 -8.72
C TYR A 214 0.71 -16.89 -8.15
N LYS A 215 1.86 -16.65 -8.82
CA LYS A 215 2.84 -15.63 -8.38
C LYS A 215 2.20 -14.26 -8.16
N THR A 216 1.37 -13.79 -9.10
CA THR A 216 0.65 -12.51 -8.98
C THR A 216 -0.23 -12.47 -7.73
N SER A 217 -1.01 -13.52 -7.47
CA SER A 217 -1.86 -13.60 -6.28
C SER A 217 -1.06 -13.60 -4.98
N ARG A 218 0.10 -14.28 -4.96
CA ARG A 218 1.00 -14.30 -3.80
C ARG A 218 1.67 -12.95 -3.53
N VAL A 219 2.05 -12.24 -4.58
CA VAL A 219 2.60 -10.87 -4.47
C VAL A 219 1.53 -9.91 -3.94
N ASN A 220 0.31 -9.96 -4.49
CA ASN A 220 -0.80 -9.17 -4.01
C ASN A 220 -1.14 -9.48 -2.53
N TRP A 221 -1.12 -10.77 -2.17
CA TRP A 221 -1.35 -11.22 -0.80
C TRP A 221 -0.41 -10.55 0.21
N VAL A 222 0.85 -10.28 -0.14
CA VAL A 222 1.80 -9.63 0.79
C VAL A 222 1.26 -8.26 1.23
N VAL A 223 0.79 -7.42 0.32
CA VAL A 223 0.27 -6.08 0.66
C VAL A 223 -1.07 -6.20 1.40
N GLN A 224 -2.03 -6.94 0.84
CA GLN A 224 -3.37 -7.06 1.41
C GLN A 224 -3.36 -7.71 2.79
N SER A 225 -2.58 -8.78 2.98
CA SER A 225 -2.45 -9.43 4.28
C SER A 225 -1.67 -8.57 5.27
N SER A 226 -0.78 -7.70 4.81
CA SER A 226 -0.16 -6.69 5.68
C SER A 226 -1.15 -5.60 6.09
N ALA A 227 -2.12 -5.22 5.25
CA ALA A 227 -3.21 -4.34 5.67
C ALA A 227 -4.07 -4.98 6.76
N VAL A 228 -4.26 -6.31 6.73
CA VAL A 228 -4.90 -7.05 7.83
C VAL A 228 -4.03 -7.04 9.11
N ASP A 229 -2.71 -7.16 9.00
CA ASP A 229 -1.80 -6.97 10.16
C ASP A 229 -1.98 -5.59 10.79
N TYR A 230 -2.15 -4.56 9.95
CA TYR A 230 -2.43 -3.19 10.39
C TYR A 230 -3.74 -3.13 11.20
N LEU A 231 -4.82 -3.71 10.67
CA LEU A 231 -6.10 -3.79 11.36
C LEU A 231 -5.97 -4.50 12.72
N HIS A 232 -5.27 -5.64 12.78
CA HIS A 232 -5.09 -6.36 14.05
C HIS A 232 -4.34 -5.53 15.10
N LEU A 233 -3.29 -4.82 14.70
CA LEU A 233 -2.55 -3.91 15.59
C LEU A 233 -3.43 -2.75 16.06
N MET A 234 -4.25 -2.20 15.18
CA MET A 234 -5.19 -1.14 15.54
C MET A 234 -6.22 -1.62 16.55
N LEU A 235 -6.89 -2.75 16.28
CA LEU A 235 -7.91 -3.31 17.18
C LEU A 235 -7.32 -3.66 18.54
N THR A 236 -6.10 -4.21 18.57
CA THR A 236 -5.40 -4.57 19.81
C THR A 236 -5.03 -3.33 20.61
N SER A 237 -4.48 -2.30 19.95
CA SER A 237 -4.10 -1.04 20.60
C SER A 237 -5.32 -0.29 21.13
N MET A 238 -6.42 -0.24 20.36
CA MET A 238 -7.68 0.35 20.81
C MET A 238 -8.27 -0.40 21.99
N ALA A 239 -8.30 -1.74 21.95
CA ALA A 239 -8.78 -2.53 23.07
C ALA A 239 -7.97 -2.27 24.35
N TRP A 240 -6.66 -2.10 24.22
CA TRP A 240 -5.79 -1.72 25.33
C TRP A 240 -6.10 -0.31 25.84
N LEU A 241 -6.13 0.72 24.98
CA LEU A 241 -6.39 2.11 25.36
C LEU A 241 -7.79 2.30 25.98
N ILE A 242 -8.82 1.67 25.41
CA ILE A 242 -10.19 1.69 25.93
C ILE A 242 -10.21 1.15 27.36
N LYS A 243 -9.51 0.04 27.61
CA LYS A 243 -9.43 -0.57 28.95
C LYS A 243 -8.62 0.27 29.92
N GLU A 244 -7.43 0.72 29.51
CA GLU A 244 -6.49 1.48 30.36
C GLU A 244 -7.11 2.78 30.85
N TYR A 245 -7.78 3.51 29.95
CA TYR A 245 -8.38 4.79 30.28
C TYR A 245 -9.87 4.70 30.64
N ASN A 246 -10.44 3.49 30.77
CA ASN A 246 -11.85 3.30 31.10
C ASN A 246 -12.79 4.14 30.22
N ILE A 247 -12.65 3.97 28.90
CA ILE A 247 -13.50 4.61 27.89
C ILE A 247 -14.70 3.69 27.65
N ASP A 248 -15.93 4.18 27.76
CA ASP A 248 -17.14 3.39 27.48
C ASP A 248 -17.37 3.29 25.96
N ALA A 249 -16.58 2.43 25.33
CA ALA A 249 -16.57 2.20 23.90
C ALA A 249 -16.52 0.72 23.54
N ARG A 250 -17.09 0.39 22.38
CA ARG A 250 -17.07 -0.95 21.79
C ARG A 250 -16.78 -0.88 20.30
N PHE A 251 -15.94 -1.79 19.83
CA PHE A 251 -15.74 -1.99 18.39
C PHE A 251 -17.08 -2.33 17.70
N CYS A 252 -17.38 -1.63 16.61
CA CYS A 252 -18.62 -1.77 15.87
C CYS A 252 -18.40 -2.53 14.55
N VAL A 253 -17.57 -1.98 13.68
CA VAL A 253 -17.31 -2.56 12.35
C VAL A 253 -15.95 -2.10 11.82
N SER A 254 -15.32 -2.95 11.03
CA SER A 254 -14.21 -2.58 10.14
C SER A 254 -14.61 -2.87 8.70
N ILE A 255 -14.49 -1.89 7.81
CA ILE A 255 -14.84 -2.03 6.39
C ILE A 255 -13.67 -1.46 5.59
N HIS A 256 -13.00 -2.31 4.82
CA HIS A 256 -11.76 -1.92 4.13
C HIS A 256 -10.70 -1.37 5.11
N ASP A 257 -10.29 -0.12 4.90
CA ASP A 257 -9.34 0.69 5.66
C ASP A 257 -10.01 1.51 6.78
N GLU A 258 -11.33 1.38 6.96
CA GLU A 258 -12.11 2.12 7.94
C GLU A 258 -12.39 1.29 9.19
N VAL A 259 -12.20 1.88 10.37
CA VAL A 259 -12.59 1.29 11.66
C VAL A 259 -13.55 2.19 12.40
N ARG A 260 -14.64 1.60 12.92
CA ARG A 260 -15.70 2.32 13.63
C ARG A 260 -16.00 1.67 14.97
N TYR A 261 -16.27 2.53 15.95
CA TYR A 261 -16.59 2.20 17.33
C TYR A 261 -17.88 2.90 17.72
N ILE A 262 -18.65 2.29 18.61
CA ILE A 262 -19.76 2.94 19.31
C ILE A 262 -19.22 3.35 20.69
N VAL A 263 -19.49 4.58 21.11
CA VAL A 263 -18.97 5.14 22.37
C VAL A 263 -20.01 6.02 23.02
N LYS A 264 -20.02 6.07 24.35
CA LYS A 264 -20.88 6.99 25.10
C LYS A 264 -20.52 8.44 24.78
N ASP A 265 -21.53 9.32 24.74
CA ASP A 265 -21.33 10.70 24.26
C ASP A 265 -20.31 11.52 25.05
N GLU A 266 -20.14 11.21 26.34
CA GLU A 266 -19.14 11.81 27.21
C GLU A 266 -17.69 11.46 26.80
N ASP A 267 -17.49 10.32 26.15
CA ASP A 267 -16.20 9.74 25.84
C ASP A 267 -15.78 9.87 24.38
N LYS A 268 -16.63 10.45 23.53
CA LYS A 268 -16.41 10.51 22.07
C LYS A 268 -15.08 11.14 21.67
N TYR A 269 -14.66 12.21 22.35
CA TYR A 269 -13.39 12.89 22.06
C TYR A 269 -12.18 12.13 22.63
N ARG A 270 -12.33 11.46 23.80
CA ARG A 270 -11.29 10.60 24.39
C ARG A 270 -11.02 9.42 23.45
N LEU A 271 -12.07 8.77 22.96
CA LEU A 271 -11.94 7.69 21.99
C LEU A 271 -11.33 8.16 20.67
N ALA A 272 -11.72 9.32 20.16
CA ALA A 272 -11.14 9.86 18.93
C ALA A 272 -9.62 10.12 19.07
N LEU A 273 -9.18 10.62 20.22
CA LEU A 273 -7.76 10.74 20.54
C LEU A 273 -7.07 9.36 20.64
N ALA A 274 -7.69 8.37 21.29
CA ALA A 274 -7.15 7.01 21.34
C ALA A 274 -6.96 6.42 19.94
N LEU A 275 -7.85 6.73 19.00
CA LEU A 275 -7.75 6.27 17.62
C LEU A 275 -6.55 6.90 16.91
N GLN A 276 -6.31 8.20 17.10
CA GLN A 276 -5.11 8.88 16.58
C GLN A 276 -3.81 8.25 17.11
N ILE A 277 -3.74 8.02 18.43
CA ILE A 277 -2.59 7.37 19.07
C ILE A 277 -2.41 5.94 18.55
N THR A 278 -3.50 5.20 18.37
CA THR A 278 -3.48 3.85 17.81
C THR A 278 -2.83 3.81 16.43
N ASN A 279 -3.13 4.78 15.56
CA ASN A 279 -2.53 4.85 14.24
C ASN A 279 -1.04 5.13 14.30
N LEU A 280 -0.62 6.05 15.16
CA LEU A 280 0.78 6.33 15.44
C LEU A 280 1.53 5.07 15.91
N LEU A 281 0.98 4.35 16.89
CA LEU A 281 1.58 3.11 17.40
C LEU A 281 1.66 2.03 16.32
N THR A 282 0.59 1.88 15.53
CA THR A 282 0.55 0.89 14.45
C THR A 282 1.60 1.19 13.38
N ARG A 283 1.69 2.44 12.91
CA ARG A 283 2.68 2.82 11.90
C ARG A 283 4.11 2.75 12.44
N SER A 284 4.32 3.08 13.71
CA SER A 284 5.61 2.93 14.38
C SER A 284 6.04 1.46 14.47
N MET A 285 5.10 0.55 14.76
CA MET A 285 5.39 -0.89 14.79
C MET A 285 5.76 -1.43 13.41
N PHE A 286 5.08 -0.96 12.36
CA PHE A 286 5.43 -1.28 10.97
C PHE A 286 6.85 -0.79 10.63
N ALA A 287 7.16 0.48 10.90
CA ALA A 287 8.48 1.06 10.68
C ALA A 287 9.56 0.24 11.41
N TYR A 288 9.36 -0.01 12.71
CA TYR A 288 10.27 -0.78 13.54
C TYR A 288 10.51 -2.20 13.00
N LYS A 289 9.45 -2.92 12.61
CA LYS A 289 9.58 -4.28 12.03
C LYS A 289 10.30 -4.31 10.70
N LEU A 290 10.31 -3.19 9.98
CA LEU A 290 11.01 -3.00 8.73
C LEU A 290 12.41 -2.39 8.91
N ASN A 291 12.89 -2.26 10.15
CA ASN A 291 14.16 -1.64 10.52
C ASN A 291 14.27 -0.15 10.14
N LEU A 292 13.15 0.56 10.18
CA LEU A 292 13.09 2.01 10.10
C LEU A 292 12.98 2.56 11.53
N ASN A 293 13.87 3.47 11.89
CA ASN A 293 14.01 3.95 13.28
C ASN A 293 13.23 5.23 13.55
N ASP A 294 12.65 5.83 12.52
CA ASP A 294 11.87 7.06 12.53
C ASP A 294 10.48 6.83 11.93
N LEU A 295 9.55 7.75 12.18
CA LEU A 295 8.25 7.77 11.51
C LEU A 295 7.91 9.22 11.12
N PRO A 296 7.67 9.52 9.83
CA PRO A 296 7.32 10.87 9.42
C PRO A 296 6.00 11.34 10.02
N GLN A 297 5.95 12.60 10.46
CA GLN A 297 4.74 13.19 11.05
C GLN A 297 3.54 13.18 10.09
N SER A 298 3.77 13.35 8.78
CA SER A 298 2.71 13.37 7.76
C SER A 298 1.92 12.07 7.68
N VAL A 299 2.49 10.96 8.17
CA VAL A 299 1.83 9.66 8.23
C VAL A 299 1.43 9.28 9.65
N ALA A 300 1.91 9.95 10.69
CA ALA A 300 1.68 9.55 12.07
C ALA A 300 0.20 9.51 12.47
N PHE A 301 -0.57 10.51 12.03
CA PHE A 301 -1.97 10.71 12.43
C PHE A 301 -2.90 10.50 11.24
N PHE A 302 -4.16 10.17 11.53
CA PHE A 302 -5.24 10.28 10.55
C PHE A 302 -5.42 11.72 10.13
N SER A 303 -5.81 11.94 8.87
CA SER A 303 -6.23 13.27 8.40
C SER A 303 -7.33 13.85 9.30
N SER A 304 -8.29 13.00 9.67
CA SER A 304 -9.30 13.33 10.67
C SER A 304 -9.92 12.07 11.27
N VAL A 305 -10.56 12.23 12.42
CA VAL A 305 -11.44 11.23 13.04
C VAL A 305 -12.86 11.76 13.03
N ASP A 306 -13.77 10.98 12.49
CA ASP A 306 -15.17 11.36 12.41
C ASP A 306 -15.95 10.91 13.65
N ILE A 307 -16.89 11.76 14.06
CA ILE A 307 -17.82 11.55 15.17
C ILE A 307 -19.23 11.88 14.67
N ASP A 308 -20.14 10.90 14.71
CA ASP A 308 -21.47 11.07 14.13
C ASP A 308 -22.56 10.28 14.89
N LYS A 309 -23.81 10.65 14.67
CA LYS A 309 -25.01 9.94 15.12
C LYS A 309 -25.57 8.98 14.06
N VAL A 310 -24.95 8.91 12.89
CA VAL A 310 -25.33 8.01 11.80
C VAL A 310 -24.09 7.53 11.05
N LEU A 311 -24.13 6.30 10.53
CA LEU A 311 -23.07 5.81 9.65
C LEU A 311 -23.26 6.36 8.23
N ARG A 312 -22.32 7.18 7.77
CA ARG A 312 -22.22 7.74 6.41
C ARG A 312 -20.75 7.96 6.04
N LYS A 313 -20.44 8.14 4.75
CA LYS A 313 -19.06 8.21 4.27
C LYS A 313 -18.33 9.48 4.71
N GLU A 314 -19.01 10.63 4.69
CA GLU A 314 -18.50 11.91 5.17
C GLU A 314 -19.55 12.53 6.10
N VAL A 315 -19.11 13.15 7.19
CA VAL A 315 -19.98 13.63 8.27
C VAL A 315 -20.89 14.80 7.88
N ASP A 316 -20.61 15.47 6.78
CA ASP A 316 -21.37 16.62 6.31
C ASP A 316 -22.38 16.25 5.20
N LEU A 317 -22.34 15.01 4.70
CA LEU A 317 -23.25 14.52 3.68
C LEU A 317 -24.66 14.33 4.24
N ASP A 318 -25.62 15.04 3.64
CA ASP A 318 -27.04 14.94 3.98
C ASP A 318 -27.72 13.68 3.41
N CYS A 319 -27.02 12.92 2.56
CA CYS A 319 -27.51 11.68 1.95
C CYS A 319 -28.90 11.81 1.27
N VAL A 320 -29.08 12.89 0.50
CA VAL A 320 -30.25 13.05 -0.39
C VAL A 320 -30.15 12.06 -1.54
N THR A 321 -31.16 11.20 -1.67
CA THR A 321 -31.27 10.22 -2.76
C THR A 321 -32.72 10.17 -3.25
N PRO A 322 -33.01 9.56 -4.42
CA PRO A 322 -34.40 9.42 -4.88
C PRO A 322 -35.31 8.70 -3.86
N SER A 323 -34.76 7.81 -3.02
CA SER A 323 -35.49 7.12 -1.95
C SER A 323 -35.42 7.84 -0.59
N ASN A 324 -34.63 8.90 -0.46
CA ASN A 324 -34.52 9.76 0.71
C ASN A 324 -34.50 11.26 0.28
N PRO A 325 -35.60 11.79 -0.26
CA PRO A 325 -35.61 13.08 -0.95
C PRO A 325 -35.45 14.28 -0.01
N LEU A 326 -35.79 14.14 1.27
CA LEU A 326 -35.66 15.19 2.30
C LEU A 326 -34.31 15.13 3.04
N GLY A 327 -33.39 14.24 2.64
CA GLY A 327 -32.09 14.12 3.31
C GLY A 327 -32.18 13.69 4.78
N LEU A 328 -31.05 13.71 5.47
CA LEU A 328 -30.92 13.32 6.88
C LEU A 328 -31.32 14.46 7.82
N GLN A 329 -31.05 15.71 7.44
CA GLN A 329 -31.28 16.88 8.25
C GLN A 329 -32.76 17.24 8.34
N GLU A 330 -33.42 17.45 7.20
CA GLU A 330 -34.85 17.79 7.17
C GLU A 330 -35.71 16.54 7.38
N GLY A 331 -35.41 15.44 6.68
CA GLY A 331 -36.22 14.22 6.74
C GLY A 331 -36.12 13.43 8.04
N HIS A 332 -34.96 13.45 8.71
CA HIS A 332 -34.71 12.59 9.88
C HIS A 332 -34.20 13.34 11.12
N GLY A 333 -34.08 14.66 11.06
CA GLY A 333 -33.61 15.51 12.16
C GLY A 333 -32.16 15.26 12.58
N ILE A 334 -31.33 14.67 11.71
CA ILE A 334 -29.91 14.40 12.01
C ILE A 334 -29.05 15.52 11.42
N GLY A 335 -28.35 16.25 12.28
CA GLY A 335 -27.37 17.25 11.85
C GLY A 335 -26.11 16.64 11.24
N LYS A 336 -25.19 17.52 10.85
CA LYS A 336 -23.84 17.12 10.43
C LYS A 336 -23.04 16.60 11.63
N GLY A 337 -22.17 15.62 11.41
CA GLY A 337 -21.21 15.15 12.40
C GLY A 337 -19.99 16.07 12.51
N GLU A 338 -19.02 15.65 13.30
CA GLU A 338 -17.74 16.34 13.50
C GLU A 338 -16.63 15.51 12.84
N SER A 339 -15.72 16.14 12.09
CA SER A 339 -14.49 15.50 11.62
C SER A 339 -13.33 16.31 12.16
N LEU A 340 -12.50 15.70 13.02
CA LEU A 340 -11.51 16.41 13.83
C LEU A 340 -10.10 15.91 13.55
N ASP A 341 -9.18 16.83 13.28
CA ASP A 341 -7.75 16.52 13.20
C ASP A 341 -7.11 16.35 14.59
N ILE A 342 -5.84 15.96 14.64
CA ILE A 342 -5.12 15.76 15.90
C ILE A 342 -5.03 17.06 16.74
N TYR A 343 -4.88 18.22 16.13
CA TYR A 343 -4.71 19.48 16.85
C TYR A 343 -6.02 19.91 17.51
N GLN A 344 -7.13 19.81 16.77
CA GLN A 344 -8.48 20.05 17.28
C GLN A 344 -8.83 19.08 18.41
N LEU A 345 -8.44 17.79 18.28
CA LEU A 345 -8.66 16.81 19.34
C LEU A 345 -7.87 17.13 20.61
N LEU A 346 -6.63 17.62 20.49
CA LEU A 346 -5.83 18.04 21.63
C LEU A 346 -6.48 19.21 22.39
N GLU A 347 -7.07 20.17 21.68
CA GLU A 347 -7.83 21.27 22.29
C GLU A 347 -9.07 20.75 23.04
N ARG A 348 -9.82 19.82 22.43
CA ARG A 348 -11.02 19.21 23.03
C ARG A 348 -10.71 18.34 24.24
N THR A 349 -9.49 17.80 24.34
CA THR A 349 -9.03 16.89 25.39
C THR A 349 -8.08 17.55 26.39
N ARG A 350 -8.11 18.89 26.50
CA ARG A 350 -7.29 19.66 27.47
C ARG A 350 -5.79 19.34 27.37
N GLY A 351 -5.28 19.22 26.15
CA GLY A 351 -3.88 18.92 25.85
C GLY A 351 -3.56 17.43 25.79
N GLY A 352 -4.52 16.58 25.39
CA GLY A 352 -4.30 15.14 25.22
C GLY A 352 -4.48 14.32 26.49
N LYS A 353 -5.21 14.84 27.48
CA LYS A 353 -5.55 14.07 28.68
C LYS A 353 -6.71 13.13 28.38
N PHE A 354 -6.58 11.91 28.87
CA PHE A 354 -7.64 10.92 28.85
C PHE A 354 -8.52 11.01 30.10
N ASP A 355 -8.32 11.99 30.97
CA ASP A 355 -8.94 12.10 32.30
C ASP A 355 -10.25 12.90 32.31
#